data_AF-A0AAU0KR85-F1
#
_entry.id   AF-A0AAU0KR85-F1
#
_cell.length_a   1.000
_cell.length_b   1.000
_cell.length_c   1.000
_cell.angle_alpha   90.00
_cell.angle_beta   90.00
_cell.angle_gamma   90.00
#
_symmetry.space_group_name_H-M   'P 1'
#
loop_
_entity.id
_entity.type
_entity.pdbx_description
1 polymer ?
#
loop_
_entity_poly.entity_id
_entity_poly.type
_entity_poly.pdbx_seq_one_letter_code
_entity_poly.pdbx_strand_id
1 'polypeptide(L)'
;MNRRTLVAMLIAAIVAGFSMLYGNDERIIPQVSAPAESIDKLTEQKRVVSYLRQNQRLPDYYITKKKARERGWNAQDGNLCQVLPGKAIGGDRFSNREGRLPMANNRIWREADINYQCGRRGADRLLYSDDGLIFVTRDHYKNFIRME
;
A
#
# COMPACT_ATOMS: atom_id res chain seq x y z
N MET A 1 -59.06 35.38 13.02
CA MET A 1 -57.99 34.37 13.15
C MET A 1 -57.78 33.76 11.78
N ASN A 2 -56.72 34.19 11.09
CA ASN A 2 -56.75 34.22 9.63
C ASN A 2 -56.08 32.97 9.05
N ARG A 3 -56.78 32.33 8.10
CA ARG A 3 -56.58 30.99 7.52
C ARG A 3 -55.13 30.59 7.14
N ARG A 4 -54.20 31.54 7.07
CA ARG A 4 -52.77 31.32 6.79
C ARG A 4 -51.98 30.83 8.01
N THR A 5 -52.35 31.21 9.23
CA THR A 5 -51.67 30.71 10.45
C THR A 5 -52.07 29.29 10.82
N LEU A 6 -53.28 28.85 10.44
CA LEU A 6 -53.77 27.48 10.67
C LEU A 6 -53.09 26.42 9.78
N VAL A 7 -52.75 26.76 8.52
CA VAL A 7 -52.07 25.83 7.61
C VAL A 7 -50.59 25.62 7.98
N ALA A 8 -49.92 26.65 8.50
CA ALA A 8 -48.53 26.55 8.93
C ALA A 8 -48.35 25.66 10.17
N MET A 9 -49.32 25.63 11.10
CA MET A 9 -49.25 24.76 12.29
C MET A 9 -49.55 23.28 11.98
N LEU A 10 -50.28 22.99 10.90
CA LEU A 10 -50.60 21.62 10.49
C LEU A 10 -49.41 20.92 9.80
N ILE A 11 -48.57 21.66 9.06
CA ILE A 11 -47.36 21.11 8.43
C ILE A 11 -46.27 20.85 9.47
N ALA A 12 -46.11 21.72 10.48
CA ALA A 12 -45.15 21.53 11.56
C ALA A 12 -45.44 20.29 12.42
N ALA A 13 -46.72 19.94 12.61
CA ALA A 13 -47.12 18.76 13.38
C ALA A 13 -46.83 17.42 12.63
N ILE A 14 -46.91 17.40 11.30
CA ILE A 14 -46.58 16.19 10.50
C ILE A 14 -45.07 15.94 10.49
N VAL A 15 -44.25 17.00 10.38
CA VAL A 15 -42.78 16.86 10.42
C VAL A 15 -42.32 16.39 11.81
N ALA A 16 -42.86 16.96 12.89
CA ALA A 16 -42.54 16.53 14.25
C ALA A 16 -43.01 15.10 14.56
N GLY A 17 -44.17 14.67 14.02
CA GLY A 17 -44.66 13.30 14.16
C GLY A 17 -43.86 12.28 13.35
N PHE A 18 -43.37 12.65 12.16
CA PHE A 18 -42.53 11.77 11.33
C PHE A 18 -41.12 11.60 11.93
N SER A 19 -40.60 12.65 12.58
CA SER A 19 -39.32 12.60 13.31
C SER A 19 -39.36 11.81 14.62
N MET A 20 -40.55 11.50 15.16
CA MET A 20 -40.68 10.76 16.42
C MET A 20 -40.82 9.24 16.22
N LEU A 21 -41.09 8.77 15.00
CA LEU A 21 -41.12 7.35 14.65
C LEU A 21 -39.78 6.82 14.13
N TYR A 22 -38.90 7.70 13.69
CA TYR A 22 -37.53 7.36 13.31
C TYR A 22 -36.58 7.89 14.39
N GLY A 23 -36.46 7.13 15.47
CA GLY A 23 -35.34 7.29 16.37
C GLY A 23 -34.05 7.21 15.56
N ASN A 24 -33.23 8.26 15.63
CA ASN A 24 -31.83 8.22 15.21
C ASN A 24 -31.09 7.27 16.16
N ASP A 25 -31.24 5.97 15.92
CA ASP A 25 -30.29 4.97 16.38
C ASP A 25 -29.05 5.13 15.48
N GLU A 26 -28.24 6.16 15.75
CA GLU A 26 -26.84 6.19 15.31
C GLU A 26 -26.12 5.05 16.02
N ARG A 27 -26.39 3.83 15.55
CA ARG A 27 -25.50 2.72 15.79
C ARG A 27 -24.17 3.13 15.21
N ILE A 28 -23.22 3.37 16.10
CA ILE A 28 -21.80 3.31 15.79
C ILE A 28 -21.58 1.89 15.26
N ILE A 29 -21.76 1.70 13.95
CA ILE A 29 -21.26 0.52 13.26
C ILE A 29 -19.75 0.67 13.44
N PRO A 30 -19.07 -0.24 14.16
CA PRO A 30 -17.62 -0.28 14.05
C PRO A 30 -17.37 -0.44 12.55
N GLN A 31 -16.73 0.53 11.90
CA GLN A 31 -16.18 0.29 10.58
C GLN A 31 -15.16 -0.82 10.76
N VAL A 32 -15.63 -2.07 10.67
CA VAL A 32 -14.80 -3.23 10.43
C VAL A 32 -14.30 -3.00 9.01
N SER A 33 -13.24 -2.18 8.93
CA SER A 33 -12.45 -2.07 7.72
C SER A 33 -12.17 -3.49 7.27
N ALA A 34 -12.54 -3.84 6.04
CA ALA A 34 -12.10 -5.08 5.44
C ALA A 34 -10.62 -5.29 5.79
N PRO A 35 -10.19 -6.50 6.20
CA PRO A 35 -8.81 -6.71 6.58
C PRO A 35 -7.93 -6.22 5.42
N ALA A 36 -7.03 -5.28 5.73
CA ALA A 36 -6.04 -4.83 4.77
C ALA A 36 -5.38 -6.08 4.20
N GLU A 37 -5.37 -6.19 2.87
CA GLU A 37 -4.86 -7.37 2.17
C GLU A 37 -3.46 -7.72 2.69
N SER A 38 -3.19 -9.02 2.89
CA SER A 38 -1.97 -9.46 3.54
C SER A 38 -0.73 -9.07 2.73
N ILE A 39 0.40 -8.86 3.41
CA ILE A 39 1.60 -8.30 2.76
C ILE A 39 2.19 -9.23 1.69
N ASP A 40 1.99 -10.55 1.81
CA ASP A 40 2.36 -11.52 0.79
C ASP A 40 1.58 -11.30 -0.51
N LYS A 41 0.26 -11.07 -0.40
CA LYS A 41 -0.61 -10.73 -1.53
C LYS A 41 -0.31 -9.37 -2.14
N LEU A 42 -0.04 -8.38 -1.29
CA LEU A 42 0.38 -7.05 -1.74
C LEU A 42 1.72 -7.13 -2.51
N THR A 43 2.66 -7.95 -2.05
CA THR A 43 4.01 -8.01 -2.66
C THR A 43 4.15 -9.07 -3.75
N GLU A 44 3.07 -9.72 -4.19
CA GLU A 44 3.12 -10.68 -5.31
C GLU A 44 3.78 -10.05 -6.55
N GLN A 45 4.76 -10.75 -7.12
CA GLN A 45 5.56 -10.25 -8.26
C GLN A 45 4.70 -9.63 -9.37
N LYS A 46 3.65 -10.36 -9.82
CA LYS A 46 2.78 -9.91 -10.92
C LYS A 46 2.10 -8.58 -10.59
N ARG A 47 1.64 -8.41 -9.35
CA ARG A 47 0.96 -7.21 -8.88
C ARG A 47 1.90 -6.02 -8.87
N VAL A 48 3.08 -6.16 -8.28
CA VAL A 48 4.05 -5.07 -8.13
C VAL A 48 4.60 -4.64 -9.50
N VAL A 49 4.92 -5.60 -10.39
CA VAL A 49 5.33 -5.31 -11.78
C VAL A 49 4.23 -4.54 -12.51
N SER A 50 2.98 -5.00 -12.42
CA SER A 50 1.85 -4.33 -13.10
C SER A 50 1.64 -2.91 -12.60
N TYR A 51 1.76 -2.69 -11.29
CA TYR A 51 1.64 -1.36 -10.69
C TYR A 51 2.77 -0.43 -11.16
N LEU A 52 4.02 -0.91 -11.18
CA LEU A 52 5.17 -0.12 -11.62
C LEU A 52 5.06 0.29 -13.09
N ARG A 53 4.60 -0.60 -13.97
CA ARG A 53 4.36 -0.25 -15.38
C ARG A 53 3.39 0.91 -15.56
N GLN A 54 2.35 0.97 -14.72
CA GLN A 54 1.30 1.98 -14.83
C GLN A 54 1.67 3.29 -14.13
N ASN A 55 2.44 3.23 -13.04
CA ASN A 55 2.63 4.36 -12.13
C ASN A 55 4.07 4.86 -12.05
N GLN A 56 5.04 4.13 -12.60
CA GLN A 56 6.50 4.40 -12.53
C GLN A 56 7.03 4.63 -11.10
N ARG A 57 6.30 4.17 -10.09
CA ARG A 57 6.66 4.27 -8.67
C ARG A 57 6.18 3.04 -7.93
N LEU A 58 6.81 2.76 -6.78
CA LEU A 58 6.34 1.69 -5.91
C LEU A 58 4.98 2.03 -5.27
N PRO A 59 4.16 1.01 -4.97
CA PRO A 59 3.00 1.15 -4.09
C PRO A 59 3.38 1.68 -2.69
N ASP A 60 2.42 2.32 -2.01
CA ASP A 60 2.66 3.04 -0.74
C ASP A 60 2.90 2.10 0.47
N TYR A 61 2.72 0.78 0.30
CA TYR A 61 3.11 -0.22 1.30
C TYR A 61 4.60 -0.53 1.30
N TYR A 62 5.39 0.03 0.39
CA TYR A 62 6.84 -0.04 0.45
C TYR A 62 7.46 1.05 1.33
N ILE A 63 8.50 0.68 2.07
CA ILE A 63 9.27 1.58 2.91
C ILE A 63 10.78 1.33 2.71
N THR A 64 11.58 2.40 2.67
CA THR A 64 13.03 2.26 2.54
C THR A 64 13.65 1.64 3.79
N LYS A 65 14.78 0.95 3.63
CA LYS A 65 15.52 0.35 4.76
C LYS A 65 15.82 1.38 5.85
N LYS A 66 16.18 2.61 5.48
CA LYS A 66 16.47 3.70 6.44
C LYS A 66 15.23 3.99 7.31
N LYS A 67 14.10 4.29 6.68
CA LYS A 67 12.85 4.63 7.39
C LYS A 67 12.34 3.46 8.23
N ALA A 68 12.50 2.23 7.75
CA ALA A 68 12.13 1.04 8.52
C ALA A 68 12.98 0.91 9.80
N ARG A 69 14.30 1.08 9.72
CA ARG A 69 15.20 1.03 10.89
C ARG A 69 14.89 2.13 11.90
N GLU A 70 14.59 3.35 11.43
CA GLU A 70 14.15 4.47 12.28
C GLU A 70 12.87 4.15 13.07
N ARG A 71 12.07 3.18 12.60
CA ARG A 71 10.84 2.70 13.24
C ARG A 71 11.04 1.39 14.03
N GLY A 72 12.28 0.96 14.26
CA GLY A 72 12.59 -0.22 15.08
C GLY A 72 12.74 -1.53 14.30
N TRP A 73 12.77 -1.48 12.96
CA TRP A 73 13.06 -2.69 12.18
C TRP A 73 14.51 -3.15 12.38
N ASN A 74 14.67 -4.38 12.85
CA ASN A 74 15.91 -5.12 12.86
C ASN A 74 15.82 -6.29 11.86
N ALA A 75 16.72 -6.27 10.88
CA ALA A 75 16.78 -7.30 9.83
C ALA A 75 17.14 -8.69 10.37
N GLN A 76 17.94 -8.77 11.44
CA GLN A 76 18.34 -10.05 12.05
C GLN A 76 17.16 -10.71 12.76
N ASP A 77 16.32 -9.92 13.41
CA ASP A 77 15.16 -10.40 14.15
C ASP A 77 13.96 -10.71 13.23
N GLY A 78 13.97 -10.20 12.00
CA GLY A 78 12.86 -10.38 11.05
C GLY A 78 11.57 -9.68 11.51
N ASN A 79 11.69 -8.64 12.35
CA ASN A 79 10.57 -8.03 13.07
C ASN A 79 9.78 -6.98 12.26
N LEU A 80 9.93 -6.90 10.92
CA LEU A 80 9.34 -5.82 10.13
C LEU A 80 7.82 -5.75 10.29
N CYS A 81 7.11 -6.87 10.16
CA CYS A 81 5.65 -6.89 10.29
C CYS A 81 5.17 -6.63 11.74
N GLN A 82 6.05 -6.79 12.74
CA GLN A 82 5.72 -6.47 14.13
C GLN A 82 5.79 -4.96 14.36
N VAL A 83 6.84 -4.31 13.86
CA VAL A 83 7.06 -2.87 14.07
C VAL A 83 6.36 -1.99 13.03
N LEU A 84 6.08 -2.54 11.84
CA LEU A 84 5.47 -1.88 10.70
C LEU A 84 4.49 -2.84 9.98
N PRO A 85 3.32 -3.12 10.57
CA PRO A 85 2.31 -3.97 9.94
C PRO A 85 1.93 -3.50 8.54
N GLY A 86 1.81 -4.43 7.60
CA GLY A 86 1.44 -4.14 6.22
C GLY A 86 2.50 -3.39 5.40
N LYS A 87 3.78 -3.41 5.81
CA LYS A 87 4.89 -2.82 5.06
C LYS A 87 5.88 -3.87 4.54
N ALA A 88 6.50 -3.55 3.40
CA ALA A 88 7.60 -4.31 2.82
C ALA A 88 8.79 -3.39 2.51
N ILE A 89 10.01 -3.93 2.45
CA ILE A 89 11.20 -3.14 2.15
C ILE A 89 11.29 -2.82 0.66
N GLY A 90 11.51 -1.56 0.30
CA GLY A 90 11.74 -1.16 -1.09
C GLY A 90 11.96 0.33 -1.28
N GLY A 91 12.48 0.67 -2.46
CA GLY A 91 12.75 2.04 -2.90
C GLY A 91 14.20 2.50 -2.69
N ASP A 92 15.04 1.69 -2.04
CA ASP A 92 16.46 1.96 -1.90
C ASP A 92 17.19 1.87 -3.25
N ARG A 93 18.28 2.64 -3.40
CA ARG A 93 19.11 2.64 -4.60
C ARG A 93 19.82 1.29 -4.73
N PHE A 94 19.70 0.66 -5.90
CA PHE A 94 20.48 -0.50 -6.27
C PHE A 94 21.70 -0.05 -7.08
N SER A 95 22.90 -0.33 -6.59
CA SER A 95 24.12 0.24 -7.19
C SER A 95 24.57 -0.43 -8.49
N ASN A 96 24.04 -1.60 -8.85
CA ASN A 96 24.44 -2.37 -10.04
C ASN A 96 25.98 -2.52 -10.20
N ARG A 97 26.69 -2.78 -9.09
CA ARG A 97 28.17 -2.80 -9.06
C ARG A 97 28.77 -3.86 -9.97
N GLU A 98 28.06 -4.99 -10.12
CA GLU A 98 28.47 -6.11 -10.97
C GLU A 98 28.11 -5.88 -12.45
N GLY A 99 27.44 -4.77 -12.80
CA GLY A 99 27.10 -4.43 -14.18
C GLY A 99 26.14 -5.40 -14.88
N ARG A 100 25.39 -6.21 -14.13
CA ARG A 100 24.48 -7.25 -14.67
C ARG A 100 23.17 -6.70 -15.22
N LEU A 101 22.80 -5.48 -14.86
CA LEU A 101 21.67 -4.77 -15.46
C LEU A 101 22.15 -3.74 -16.49
N PRO A 102 21.34 -3.43 -17.53
CA PRO A 102 21.70 -2.42 -18.53
C PRO A 102 22.09 -1.07 -17.92
N MET A 103 23.23 -0.54 -18.34
CA MET A 103 23.72 0.79 -17.95
C MET A 103 23.33 1.83 -19.01
N ALA A 104 23.03 3.04 -18.56
CA ALA A 104 22.86 4.23 -19.40
C ALA A 104 23.22 5.47 -18.58
N ASN A 105 23.53 6.57 -19.27
CA ASN A 105 23.82 7.85 -18.61
C ASN A 105 22.64 8.27 -17.74
N ASN A 106 22.94 8.66 -16.50
CA ASN A 106 21.96 9.07 -15.49
C ASN A 106 20.91 8.03 -15.08
N ARG A 107 20.96 6.78 -15.57
CA ARG A 107 20.03 5.73 -15.14
C ARG A 107 20.23 5.39 -13.67
N ILE A 108 19.13 5.44 -12.91
CA ILE A 108 19.09 5.10 -11.49
C ILE A 108 18.30 3.81 -11.31
N TRP A 109 18.99 2.77 -10.83
CA TRP A 109 18.34 1.55 -10.40
C TRP A 109 17.89 1.62 -8.93
N ARG A 110 16.72 1.06 -8.65
CA ARG A 110 16.17 0.86 -7.31
C ARG A 110 15.72 -0.59 -7.14
N GLU A 111 15.60 -1.01 -5.88
CA GLU A 111 15.17 -2.37 -5.52
C GLU A 111 13.93 -2.37 -4.62
N ALA A 112 13.15 -3.45 -4.69
CA ALA A 112 12.04 -3.72 -3.78
C ALA A 112 11.92 -5.23 -3.51
N ASP A 113 11.52 -5.60 -2.30
CA ASP A 113 11.17 -6.98 -1.97
C ASP A 113 9.86 -7.36 -2.67
N ILE A 114 9.79 -8.56 -3.22
CA ILE A 114 8.57 -9.16 -3.74
C ILE A 114 8.37 -10.52 -3.07
N ASN A 115 7.14 -11.02 -3.06
CA ASN A 115 6.77 -12.29 -2.42
C ASN A 115 7.16 -12.34 -0.92
N TYR A 116 7.02 -11.22 -0.21
CA TYR A 116 7.42 -11.10 1.20
C TYR A 116 6.33 -11.65 2.14
N GLN A 117 6.71 -12.60 3.01
CA GLN A 117 5.78 -13.35 3.87
C GLN A 117 5.92 -13.01 5.36
N CYS A 118 6.30 -11.78 5.70
CA CYS A 118 6.74 -11.41 7.05
C CYS A 118 7.98 -12.19 7.52
N GLY A 119 8.51 -11.85 8.70
CA GLY A 119 9.74 -12.45 9.20
C GLY A 119 10.99 -11.94 8.47
N ARG A 120 11.98 -12.83 8.32
CA ARG A 120 13.23 -12.53 7.60
C ARG A 120 12.94 -12.36 6.11
N ARG A 121 13.60 -11.39 5.48
CA ARG A 121 13.46 -11.12 4.04
C ARG A 121 13.99 -12.30 3.21
N GLY A 122 13.21 -12.71 2.21
CA GLY A 122 13.60 -13.77 1.27
C GLY A 122 14.64 -13.33 0.23
N ALA A 123 14.81 -14.13 -0.82
CA ALA A 123 15.75 -13.87 -1.92
C ALA A 123 15.20 -12.96 -3.02
N ASP A 124 13.88 -12.90 -3.14
CA ASP A 124 13.23 -12.31 -4.31
C ASP A 124 13.25 -10.79 -4.27
N ARG A 125 13.67 -10.19 -5.38
CA ARG A 125 13.72 -8.74 -5.54
C ARG A 125 13.22 -8.35 -6.90
N LEU A 126 12.49 -7.25 -6.94
CA LEU A 126 12.24 -6.49 -8.15
C LEU A 126 13.27 -5.36 -8.24
N LEU A 127 13.78 -5.12 -9.45
CA LEU A 127 14.69 -4.04 -9.79
C LEU A 127 14.00 -3.18 -10.84
N TYR A 128 13.95 -1.87 -10.63
CA TYR A 128 13.34 -0.94 -11.56
C TYR A 128 14.23 0.27 -11.77
N SER A 129 14.28 0.75 -13.00
CA SER A 129 14.98 1.98 -13.34
C SER A 129 14.02 3.17 -13.39
N ASP A 130 14.58 4.36 -13.31
CA ASP A 130 13.89 5.63 -13.51
C ASP A 130 13.42 5.84 -14.95
N ASP A 131 13.99 5.14 -15.92
CA ASP A 131 13.58 5.12 -17.33
C ASP A 131 12.69 3.93 -17.72
N GLY A 132 12.13 3.21 -16.73
CA GLY A 132 11.02 2.27 -16.93
C GLY A 132 11.37 0.81 -17.17
N LEU A 133 12.66 0.42 -17.12
CA LEU A 133 13.06 -0.98 -17.18
C LEU A 133 12.68 -1.71 -15.88
N ILE A 134 12.24 -2.96 -16.00
CA ILE A 134 11.86 -3.79 -14.84
C ILE A 134 12.51 -5.16 -14.97
N PHE A 135 13.21 -5.58 -13.93
CA PHE A 135 13.82 -6.90 -13.79
C PHE A 135 13.41 -7.53 -12.46
N VAL A 136 13.53 -8.86 -12.38
CA VAL A 136 13.38 -9.61 -11.13
C VAL A 136 14.55 -10.56 -10.93
N THR A 137 14.89 -10.82 -9.68
CA THR A 137 15.81 -11.89 -9.25
C THR A 137 15.11 -12.73 -8.19
N ARG A 138 15.40 -14.03 -8.16
CA ARG A 138 14.87 -15.00 -7.18
C ARG A 138 15.98 -15.71 -6.39
N ASP A 139 17.20 -15.22 -6.53
CA ASP A 139 18.41 -15.91 -6.07
C ASP A 139 19.43 -14.94 -5.48
N HIS A 140 18.95 -13.87 -4.83
CA HIS A 140 19.78 -12.82 -4.24
C HIS A 140 20.73 -12.17 -5.27
N TYR A 141 20.17 -11.66 -6.37
CA TYR A 141 20.87 -10.87 -7.39
C TYR A 141 21.90 -11.68 -8.22
N LYS A 142 21.84 -13.02 -8.22
CA LYS A 142 22.73 -13.85 -9.05
C LYS A 142 22.28 -13.82 -10.51
N ASN A 143 20.99 -14.04 -10.75
CA ASN A 143 20.37 -14.00 -12.07
C ASN A 143 19.24 -12.98 -12.13
N PHE A 144 19.02 -12.41 -13.32
CA PHE A 144 18.00 -11.40 -13.57
C PHE A 144 17.11 -11.82 -14.75
N ILE A 145 15.81 -11.71 -14.56
CA ILE A 145 14.79 -11.96 -15.59
C ILE A 145 14.17 -10.60 -15.95
N ARG A 146 14.23 -10.24 -17.24
CA ARG A 146 13.60 -9.01 -17.73
C ARG A 146 12.08 -9.19 -17.75
N MET A 147 11.38 -8.18 -17.25
CA MET A 147 9.93 -8.09 -17.26
C MET A 147 9.45 -6.99 -18.21
N GLU A 148 10.20 -5.88 -18.31
CA GLU A 148 9.95 -4.75 -19.22
C GLU A 148 11.28 -4.21 -19.75
#